data_AF-A0A2D7XDX1-F1
#
_entry.id   AF-A0A2D7XDX1-F1
#
_cell.length_a   1.000
_cell.length_b   1.000
_cell.length_c   1.000
_cell.angle_alpha   90.00
_cell.angle_beta   90.00
_cell.angle_gamma   90.00
#
_symmetry.space_group_name_H-M   'P 1'
#
loop_
_entity.id
_entity.type
_entity.pdbx_description
1 polymer ?
#
loop_
_entity_poly.entity_id
_entity_poly.type
_entity_poly.pdbx_seq_one_letter_code
_entity_poly.pdbx_strand_id
1 'polypeptide(L)'
;MATSFNRFYATELARLRANSLEFAQTNPAVAPMLGAVTTDPDVERLLEGVAFLNGLTLQKLDDEFPEIVQELASVLVPQFLRPLPAASLISFTPKTQLSEPAVIPAGTEIGATPVDGISCKFRTTADIHAHPVTLDTVLSERLTDGNQVLWLQFKTSEESDGMVLPPRLRLFLAQEPSAAANIFMLLGTQLKSIRLLDAHGQSVVLSPKVFFPAFDEPLLPYPDNAFPAFGWLQELLFFPQKFLFFEIADIAKGRGTLKGDKFRIEFVFHKSAASLPDLAARDFAMNVAPVVNLFDHEAEPINLNHETSEYLVSPSGAHRRQFQIYSIDAVTGYVQGNAENKDYVPFSLLTHDKDRSQASYRTSMRPSLVGETIDTYLSVVYDKNDNPENETLSIQLTCTNRYLPESLKLGDISKPTSTSPERFIFRNITPVTASIDPPSGEKLLWDVISHTTLNLLSLSGVENLKGILRLYNSTCTHDRATRSANERQIDGLAEMQVTRETRLVRGAMMQGQHIVLTCEEKNWASPGALYVWGSVLDRFLSCYAGINSYTRFEIRDKNTGTEFKWPIRMGQKTLL
;
A
#
# COMPACT_ATOMS: atom_id res chain seq x y z
N MET A 1 22.79 9.27 -4.78
CA MET A 1 23.59 8.21 -4.10
C MET A 1 24.81 7.75 -4.90
N ALA A 2 24.92 8.00 -6.21
CA ALA A 2 26.21 7.95 -6.92
C ALA A 2 27.31 8.82 -6.25
N THR A 3 26.89 9.81 -5.46
CA THR A 3 27.71 10.62 -4.56
C THR A 3 28.34 9.86 -3.37
N SER A 4 27.79 8.73 -2.94
CA SER A 4 28.32 7.94 -1.80
C SER A 4 29.58 7.17 -2.20
N PHE A 5 29.51 6.30 -3.21
CA PHE A 5 30.70 5.57 -3.68
C PHE A 5 31.77 6.53 -4.20
N ASN A 6 31.38 7.58 -4.94
CA ASN A 6 32.33 8.60 -5.41
C ASN A 6 33.10 9.24 -4.25
N ARG A 7 32.49 9.37 -3.06
CA ARG A 7 33.19 9.85 -1.86
C ARG A 7 34.22 8.84 -1.37
N PHE A 8 33.88 7.55 -1.27
CA PHE A 8 34.83 6.51 -0.86
C PHE A 8 36.00 6.41 -1.83
N TYR A 9 35.71 6.35 -3.13
CA TYR A 9 36.71 6.36 -4.19
C TYR A 9 37.62 7.59 -4.13
N ALA A 10 37.05 8.80 -4.09
CA ALA A 10 37.84 10.04 -4.07
C ALA A 10 38.67 10.18 -2.78
N THR A 11 38.11 9.76 -1.63
CA THR A 11 38.80 9.78 -0.34
C THR A 11 39.98 8.81 -0.36
N GLU A 12 39.79 7.60 -0.90
CA GLU A 12 40.82 6.58 -0.96
C GLU A 12 41.91 6.92 -1.98
N LEU A 13 41.54 7.50 -3.13
CA LEU A 13 42.52 8.02 -4.11
C LEU A 13 43.36 9.15 -3.51
N ALA A 14 42.74 10.07 -2.76
CA ALA A 14 43.45 11.13 -2.06
C ALA A 14 44.36 10.58 -0.95
N ARG A 15 43.88 9.60 -0.17
CA ARG A 15 44.66 8.93 0.87
C ARG A 15 45.84 8.17 0.28
N LEU A 16 45.65 7.45 -0.82
CA LEU A 16 46.72 6.73 -1.51
C LEU A 16 47.81 7.71 -1.95
N ARG A 17 47.44 8.84 -2.58
CA ARG A 17 48.38 9.89 -3.00
C ARG A 17 49.13 10.50 -1.81
N ALA A 18 48.45 10.80 -0.71
CA ALA A 18 49.07 11.36 0.49
C ALA A 18 50.06 10.38 1.15
N ASN A 19 49.64 9.12 1.33
CA ASN A 19 50.47 8.06 1.93
C ASN A 19 51.69 7.75 1.07
N SER A 20 51.55 7.72 -0.25
CA SER A 20 52.67 7.53 -1.18
C SER A 20 53.74 8.62 -1.03
N LEU A 21 53.32 9.87 -0.81
CA LEU A 21 54.23 11.00 -0.62
C LEU A 21 54.95 10.93 0.75
N GLU A 22 54.22 10.61 1.82
CA GLU A 22 54.78 10.45 3.17
C GLU A 22 55.74 9.23 3.24
N PHE A 23 55.36 8.12 2.62
CA PHE A 23 56.21 6.93 2.53
C PHE A 23 57.51 7.22 1.76
N ALA A 24 57.43 7.98 0.68
CA ALA A 24 58.60 8.39 -0.10
C ALA A 24 59.55 9.31 0.68
N GLN A 25 59.03 10.24 1.49
CA GLN A 25 59.87 11.07 2.37
C GLN A 25 60.66 10.23 3.37
N THR A 26 60.05 9.16 3.87
CA THR A 26 60.65 8.27 4.87
C THR A 26 61.58 7.21 4.26
N ASN A 27 61.43 6.92 2.95
CA ASN A 27 62.19 5.88 2.25
C ASN A 27 62.83 6.42 0.95
N PRO A 28 63.93 7.19 1.03
CA PRO A 28 64.54 7.86 -0.11
C PRO A 28 64.98 6.93 -1.24
N ALA A 29 65.34 5.68 -0.92
CA ALA A 29 65.76 4.67 -1.89
C ALA A 29 64.62 4.21 -2.82
N VAL A 30 63.37 4.29 -2.37
CA VAL A 30 62.17 3.83 -3.11
C VAL A 30 61.28 5.00 -3.55
N ALA A 31 61.55 6.21 -3.06
CA ALA A 31 60.85 7.44 -3.39
C ALA A 31 60.64 7.69 -4.90
N PRO A 32 61.59 7.41 -5.81
CA PRO A 32 61.38 7.58 -7.25
C PRO A 32 60.31 6.66 -7.85
N MET A 33 60.00 5.53 -7.18
CA MET A 33 59.01 4.54 -7.64
C MET A 33 57.60 4.79 -7.10
N LEU A 34 57.45 5.51 -5.98
CA LEU A 34 56.17 5.69 -5.28
C LEU A 34 55.77 7.16 -5.06
N GLY A 35 56.73 8.07 -4.90
CA GLY A 35 56.50 9.47 -4.48
C GLY A 35 56.56 10.51 -5.60
N ALA A 36 56.90 10.13 -6.82
CA ALA A 36 56.90 11.04 -7.96
C ALA A 36 55.49 11.12 -8.58
N VAL A 37 55.02 12.33 -8.88
CA VAL A 37 53.84 12.54 -9.73
C VAL A 37 54.12 11.85 -11.06
N THR A 38 53.50 10.69 -11.26
CA THR A 38 53.76 9.85 -12.42
C THR A 38 53.13 10.52 -13.63
N THR A 39 53.91 10.77 -14.69
CA THR A 39 53.39 11.28 -15.97
C THR A 39 52.88 10.16 -16.87
N ASP A 40 52.98 8.90 -16.42
CA ASP A 40 52.50 7.72 -17.13
C ASP A 40 50.99 7.51 -16.85
N PRO A 41 50.13 7.67 -17.87
CA PRO A 41 48.69 7.51 -17.72
C PRO A 41 48.27 6.08 -17.31
N ASP A 42 49.05 5.05 -17.66
CA ASP A 42 48.68 3.67 -17.36
C ASP A 42 48.91 3.33 -15.88
N VAL A 43 49.98 3.88 -15.28
CA VAL A 43 50.23 3.76 -13.83
C VAL A 43 49.16 4.53 -13.06
N GLU A 44 48.77 5.72 -13.53
CA GLU A 44 47.71 6.50 -12.90
C GLU A 44 46.37 5.74 -12.91
N ARG A 45 46.01 5.12 -14.05
CA ARG A 45 44.82 4.25 -14.14
C ARG A 45 44.88 3.04 -13.21
N LEU A 46 46.06 2.47 -12.99
CA LEU A 46 46.22 1.37 -12.05
C LEU A 46 45.97 1.85 -10.61
N LEU A 47 46.51 3.01 -10.22
CA LEU A 47 46.26 3.59 -8.90
C LEU A 47 44.79 3.98 -8.70
N GLU A 48 44.13 4.49 -9.74
CA GLU A 48 42.68 4.69 -9.76
C GLU A 48 41.94 3.37 -9.57
N GLY A 49 42.34 2.30 -10.26
CA GLY A 49 41.77 0.97 -10.08
C GLY A 49 41.94 0.41 -8.66
N VAL A 50 43.11 0.60 -8.04
CA VAL A 50 43.36 0.21 -6.65
C VAL A 50 42.49 1.02 -5.68
N ALA A 51 42.39 2.34 -5.88
CA ALA A 51 41.52 3.19 -5.08
C ALA A 51 40.04 2.82 -5.23
N PHE A 52 39.62 2.40 -6.44
CA PHE A 52 38.27 1.90 -6.70
C PHE A 52 37.98 0.61 -5.92
N LEU A 53 38.87 -0.38 -5.95
CA LEU A 53 38.70 -1.64 -5.22
C LEU A 53 38.72 -1.45 -3.70
N ASN A 54 39.64 -0.63 -3.19
CA ASN A 54 39.68 -0.29 -1.76
C ASN A 54 38.44 0.51 -1.35
N GLY A 55 37.99 1.44 -2.20
CA GLY A 55 36.76 2.20 -1.98
C GLY A 55 35.53 1.29 -1.85
N LEU A 56 35.41 0.26 -2.70
CA LEU A 56 34.34 -0.75 -2.59
C LEU A 56 34.44 -1.55 -1.29
N THR A 57 35.65 -1.92 -0.89
CA THR A 57 35.88 -2.67 0.35
C THR A 57 35.51 -1.84 1.57
N LEU A 58 35.93 -0.58 1.61
CA LEU A 58 35.59 0.36 2.68
C LEU A 58 34.10 0.63 2.74
N GLN A 59 33.44 0.85 1.59
CA GLN A 59 32.00 0.99 1.55
C GLN A 59 31.32 -0.25 2.15
N LYS A 60 31.75 -1.46 1.78
CA LYS A 60 31.17 -2.70 2.31
C LYS A 60 31.42 -2.91 3.80
N LEU A 61 32.53 -2.40 4.34
CA LEU A 61 32.81 -2.43 5.77
C LEU A 61 32.01 -1.39 6.55
N ASP A 62 31.71 -0.24 5.92
CA ASP A 62 30.89 0.84 6.49
C ASP A 62 29.39 0.51 6.42
N ASP A 63 28.97 -0.26 5.39
CA ASP A 63 27.64 -0.82 5.30
C ASP A 63 27.45 -1.87 6.43
N GLU A 64 26.96 -1.42 7.58
CA GLU A 64 26.75 -2.19 8.83
C GLU A 64 25.86 -3.43 8.66
N PHE A 65 26.45 -4.57 8.24
CA PHE A 65 25.80 -5.88 8.09
C PHE A 65 24.39 -5.87 7.44
N PRO A 66 24.18 -5.18 6.30
CA PRO A 66 22.86 -5.02 5.69
C PRO A 66 22.18 -6.35 5.37
N GLU A 67 22.94 -7.41 5.06
CA GLU A 67 22.38 -8.73 4.79
C GLU A 67 21.69 -9.33 6.02
N ILE A 68 22.28 -9.21 7.22
CA ILE A 68 21.68 -9.75 8.45
C ILE A 68 20.38 -9.01 8.77
N VAL A 69 20.38 -7.70 8.58
CA VAL A 69 19.22 -6.84 8.81
C VAL A 69 18.09 -7.16 7.85
N GLN A 70 18.40 -7.36 6.57
CA GLN A 70 17.41 -7.74 5.57
C GLN A 70 16.81 -9.12 5.84
N GLU A 71 17.62 -10.10 6.23
CA GLU A 71 17.12 -11.42 6.64
C GLU A 71 16.18 -11.30 7.85
N LEU A 72 16.55 -10.52 8.88
CA LEU A 72 15.67 -10.29 10.03
C LEU A 72 14.39 -9.56 9.63
N ALA A 73 14.49 -8.55 8.76
CA ALA A 73 13.35 -7.81 8.23
C ALA A 73 12.40 -8.73 7.45
N SER A 74 12.93 -9.68 6.68
CA SER A 74 12.13 -10.63 5.90
C SER A 74 11.23 -11.54 6.76
N VAL A 75 11.60 -11.71 8.04
CA VAL A 75 10.83 -12.48 9.02
C VAL A 75 9.90 -11.58 9.83
N LEU A 76 10.38 -10.42 10.31
CA LEU A 76 9.64 -9.57 11.25
C LEU A 76 8.75 -8.52 10.59
N VAL A 77 9.23 -7.90 9.52
CA VAL A 77 8.60 -6.77 8.82
C VAL A 77 8.84 -6.85 7.31
N PRO A 78 8.45 -7.96 6.66
CA PRO A 78 8.75 -8.22 5.24
C PRO A 78 8.21 -7.14 4.30
N GLN A 79 7.17 -6.40 4.71
CA GLN A 79 6.63 -5.28 3.96
C GLN A 79 7.62 -4.11 3.79
N PHE A 80 8.63 -3.96 4.67
CA PHE A 80 9.67 -2.93 4.52
C PHE A 80 10.69 -3.27 3.44
N LEU A 81 10.71 -4.52 2.97
CA LEU A 81 11.56 -4.94 1.87
C LEU A 81 10.90 -4.78 0.49
N ARG A 82 9.67 -4.26 0.43
CA ARG A 82 8.94 -4.05 -0.81
C ARG A 82 8.84 -2.55 -1.12
N PRO A 83 9.01 -2.14 -2.39
CA PRO A 83 8.70 -0.77 -2.80
C PRO A 83 7.20 -0.50 -2.66
N LEU A 84 6.82 0.75 -2.40
CA LEU A 84 5.43 1.20 -2.53
C LEU A 84 5.19 1.62 -3.99
N PRO A 85 4.39 0.86 -4.75
CA PRO A 85 4.10 1.19 -6.14
C PRO A 85 3.16 2.39 -6.22
N ALA A 86 3.26 3.14 -7.32
CA ALA A 86 2.32 4.19 -7.65
C ALA A 86 0.87 3.67 -7.66
N ALA A 87 -0.06 4.45 -7.12
CA ALA A 87 -1.48 4.10 -6.98
C ALA A 87 -2.39 5.23 -7.48
N SER A 88 -3.61 4.87 -7.87
CA SER A 88 -4.65 5.80 -8.30
C SER A 88 -6.04 5.18 -8.15
N LEU A 89 -7.10 5.96 -8.40
CA LEU A 89 -8.46 5.47 -8.56
C LEU A 89 -8.86 5.55 -10.02
N ILE A 90 -9.45 4.49 -10.55
CA ILE A 90 -9.92 4.41 -11.93
C ILE A 90 -11.44 4.25 -11.98
N SER A 91 -12.11 5.00 -12.85
CA SER A 91 -13.54 4.82 -13.11
C SER A 91 -13.76 4.00 -14.37
N PHE A 92 -14.77 3.12 -14.34
CA PHE A 92 -15.19 2.29 -15.47
C PHE A 92 -16.59 2.71 -15.93
N THR A 93 -16.65 3.42 -17.04
CA THR A 93 -17.90 3.88 -17.65
C THR A 93 -18.31 2.94 -18.78
N PRO A 94 -19.47 2.26 -18.73
CA PRO A 94 -19.95 1.46 -19.84
C PRO A 94 -20.02 2.28 -21.15
N LYS A 95 -19.53 1.73 -22.26
CA LYS A 95 -19.60 2.38 -23.59
C LYS A 95 -21.05 2.54 -24.06
N THR A 96 -21.88 1.57 -23.72
CA THR A 96 -23.33 1.56 -23.92
C THR A 96 -23.99 1.19 -22.60
N GLN A 97 -25.26 1.57 -22.43
CA GLN A 97 -26.03 1.15 -21.25
C GLN A 97 -25.95 -0.37 -21.11
N LEU A 98 -25.64 -0.85 -19.91
CA LEU A 98 -25.62 -2.28 -19.64
C LEU A 98 -27.06 -2.80 -19.63
N SER A 99 -27.31 -3.92 -20.29
CA SER A 99 -28.59 -4.66 -20.16
C SER A 99 -28.56 -5.64 -18.98
N GLU A 100 -27.36 -6.13 -18.61
CA GLU A 100 -27.12 -7.07 -17.51
C GLU A 100 -25.94 -6.61 -16.62
N PRO A 101 -25.87 -7.03 -15.35
CA PRO A 101 -24.71 -6.76 -14.51
C PRO A 101 -23.43 -7.34 -15.11
N ALA A 102 -22.32 -6.60 -14.99
CA ALA A 102 -20.99 -7.05 -15.39
C ALA A 102 -20.05 -7.01 -14.17
N VAL A 103 -19.12 -7.95 -14.11
CA VAL A 103 -18.09 -8.01 -13.07
C VAL A 103 -16.73 -7.75 -13.70
N ILE A 104 -15.99 -6.81 -13.14
CA ILE A 104 -14.58 -6.57 -13.47
C ILE A 104 -13.78 -7.07 -12.26
N PRO A 105 -13.04 -8.18 -12.38
CA PRO A 105 -12.35 -8.78 -11.24
C PRO A 105 -11.17 -7.91 -10.78
N ALA A 106 -10.79 -8.03 -9.51
CA ALA A 106 -9.50 -7.62 -9.01
C ALA A 106 -8.37 -8.27 -9.85
N GLY A 107 -7.27 -7.55 -10.03
CA GLY A 107 -6.16 -7.97 -10.90
C GLY A 107 -6.35 -7.62 -12.39
N THR A 108 -7.47 -7.01 -12.78
CA THR A 108 -7.67 -6.54 -14.17
C THR A 108 -6.61 -5.51 -14.53
N GLU A 109 -5.83 -5.76 -15.59
CA GLU A 109 -4.75 -4.88 -16.03
C GLU A 109 -5.27 -3.75 -16.91
N ILE A 110 -4.64 -2.59 -16.79
CA ILE A 110 -4.95 -1.36 -17.52
C ILE A 110 -3.64 -0.64 -17.82
N GLY A 111 -3.44 -0.26 -19.08
CA GLY A 111 -2.26 0.48 -19.51
C GLY A 111 -2.44 1.98 -19.36
N ALA A 112 -1.33 2.68 -19.20
CA ALA A 112 -1.26 4.13 -19.29
C ALA A 112 -0.83 4.60 -20.69
N THR A 113 -1.10 5.86 -21.01
CA THR A 113 -0.46 6.53 -22.15
C THR A 113 1.07 6.41 -22.03
N PRO A 114 1.78 6.07 -23.12
CA PRO A 114 3.22 5.87 -23.05
C PRO A 114 3.96 7.11 -22.54
N VAL A 115 4.84 6.91 -21.57
CA VAL A 115 5.81 7.87 -21.06
C VAL A 115 7.18 7.35 -21.45
N ASP A 116 8.01 8.18 -22.09
CA ASP A 116 9.33 7.77 -22.61
C ASP A 116 9.28 6.49 -23.47
N GLY A 117 8.17 6.31 -24.21
CA GLY A 117 7.94 5.15 -25.07
C GLY A 117 7.40 3.91 -24.35
N ILE A 118 7.20 3.93 -23.03
CA ILE A 118 6.74 2.78 -22.24
C ILE A 118 5.35 3.04 -21.66
N SER A 119 4.45 2.08 -21.89
CA SER A 119 3.11 2.08 -21.29
C SER A 119 3.18 1.43 -19.91
N CYS A 120 3.06 2.22 -18.85
CA CYS A 120 2.96 1.71 -17.49
C CYS A 120 1.71 0.83 -17.34
N LYS A 121 1.83 -0.31 -16.66
CA LYS A 121 0.71 -1.20 -16.38
C LYS A 121 0.22 -1.04 -14.95
N PHE A 122 -1.08 -0.96 -14.79
CA PHE A 122 -1.75 -0.92 -13.49
C PHE A 122 -2.70 -2.11 -13.38
N ARG A 123 -2.93 -2.62 -12.18
CA ARG A 123 -3.95 -3.63 -11.92
C ARG A 123 -4.95 -3.18 -10.85
N THR A 124 -6.23 -3.52 -11.01
CA THR A 124 -7.27 -3.26 -10.01
C THR A 124 -7.02 -4.05 -8.73
N THR A 125 -7.37 -3.49 -7.57
CA THR A 125 -7.18 -4.17 -6.27
C THR A 125 -8.49 -4.65 -5.64
N ALA A 126 -9.62 -4.36 -6.27
CA ALA A 126 -10.95 -4.72 -5.79
C ALA A 126 -11.85 -5.10 -6.97
N ASP A 127 -12.80 -5.99 -6.71
CA ASP A 127 -13.85 -6.37 -7.65
C ASP A 127 -14.82 -5.20 -7.86
N ILE A 128 -15.25 -5.02 -9.12
CA ILE A 128 -16.26 -4.04 -9.48
C ILE A 128 -17.50 -4.76 -10.01
N HIS A 129 -18.61 -4.58 -9.31
CA HIS A 129 -19.92 -5.03 -9.75
C HIS A 129 -20.64 -3.88 -10.45
N ALA A 130 -20.48 -3.80 -11.77
CA ALA A 130 -21.15 -2.80 -12.59
C ALA A 130 -22.59 -3.23 -12.85
N HIS A 131 -23.54 -2.42 -12.38
CA HIS A 131 -24.97 -2.68 -12.53
C HIS A 131 -25.57 -1.80 -13.65
N PRO A 132 -26.69 -2.23 -14.28
CA PRO A 132 -27.36 -1.48 -15.36
C PRO A 132 -28.20 -0.31 -14.81
N VAL A 133 -27.57 0.51 -13.96
CA VAL A 133 -28.17 1.67 -13.30
C VAL A 133 -27.17 2.84 -13.34
N THR A 134 -27.69 4.05 -13.50
CA THR A 134 -26.88 5.28 -13.57
C THR A 134 -27.41 6.31 -12.59
N LEU A 135 -26.50 6.97 -11.87
CA LEU A 135 -26.87 8.11 -11.01
C LEU A 135 -27.24 9.31 -11.90
N ASP A 136 -28.50 9.72 -11.82
CA ASP A 136 -29.11 10.79 -12.63
C ASP A 136 -29.05 12.14 -11.91
N THR A 137 -29.48 12.17 -10.65
CA THR A 137 -29.62 13.42 -9.90
C THR A 137 -29.29 13.22 -8.42
N VAL A 138 -28.62 14.22 -7.84
CA VAL A 138 -28.36 14.31 -6.40
C VAL A 138 -28.95 15.60 -5.89
N LEU A 139 -29.66 15.54 -4.77
CA LEU A 139 -30.28 16.67 -4.12
C LEU A 139 -30.11 16.53 -2.61
N SER A 140 -29.86 17.65 -1.94
CA SER A 140 -29.86 17.72 -0.48
C SER A 140 -30.80 18.82 -0.01
N GLU A 141 -31.65 18.51 0.96
CA GLU A 141 -32.60 19.47 1.52
C GLU A 141 -32.66 19.34 3.04
N ARG A 142 -32.96 20.44 3.73
CA ARG A 142 -33.33 20.43 5.14
C ARG A 142 -34.86 20.45 5.24
N LEU A 143 -35.42 19.38 5.80
CA LEU A 143 -36.85 19.23 6.01
C LEU A 143 -37.36 20.23 7.07
N THR A 144 -38.68 20.42 7.08
CA THR A 144 -39.39 21.28 8.05
C THR A 144 -39.24 20.82 9.50
N ASP A 145 -38.99 19.52 9.74
CA ASP A 145 -38.71 18.96 11.06
C ASP A 145 -37.25 19.16 11.53
N GLY A 146 -36.44 19.84 10.70
CA GLY A 146 -35.03 20.13 10.93
C GLY A 146 -34.07 19.02 10.53
N ASN A 147 -34.55 17.82 10.16
CA ASN A 147 -33.70 16.75 9.64
C ASN A 147 -33.16 17.13 8.26
N GLN A 148 -31.99 16.58 7.92
CA GLN A 148 -31.41 16.74 6.58
C GLN A 148 -31.60 15.47 5.78
N VAL A 149 -31.82 15.63 4.49
CA VAL A 149 -32.05 14.53 3.57
C VAL A 149 -31.15 14.66 2.37
N LEU A 150 -30.50 13.55 2.02
CA LEU A 150 -29.77 13.38 0.75
C LEU A 150 -30.53 12.39 -0.12
N TRP A 151 -30.88 12.82 -1.32
CA TRP A 151 -31.50 12.00 -2.34
C TRP A 151 -30.49 11.67 -3.44
N LEU A 152 -30.31 10.38 -3.71
CA LEU A 152 -29.59 9.87 -4.87
C LEU A 152 -30.61 9.22 -5.80
N GLN A 153 -30.89 9.82 -6.94
CA GLN A 153 -31.84 9.31 -7.93
C GLN A 153 -31.10 8.54 -9.02
N PHE A 154 -31.51 7.31 -9.27
CA PHE A 154 -30.94 6.43 -10.27
C PHE A 154 -31.96 6.14 -11.38
N LYS A 155 -31.45 6.04 -12.60
CA LYS A 155 -32.19 5.55 -13.77
C LYS A 155 -31.79 4.10 -14.05
N THR A 156 -32.75 3.22 -14.32
CA THR A 156 -32.53 1.84 -14.75
C THR A 156 -32.54 1.73 -16.27
N SER A 157 -32.01 0.63 -16.82
CA SER A 157 -32.17 0.34 -18.25
C SER A 157 -33.66 0.16 -18.61
N GLU A 158 -34.06 0.66 -19.79
CA GLU A 158 -35.45 0.60 -20.30
C GLU A 158 -35.80 -0.77 -20.91
N GLU A 159 -34.81 -1.64 -21.13
CA GLU A 159 -34.97 -2.93 -21.82
C GLU A 159 -35.50 -4.08 -20.94
N SER A 160 -35.56 -3.89 -19.62
CA SER A 160 -35.99 -4.94 -18.69
C SER A 160 -37.48 -4.84 -18.36
N ASP A 161 -38.14 -6.00 -18.27
CA ASP A 161 -39.54 -6.13 -17.84
C ASP A 161 -39.64 -5.91 -16.31
N GLY A 162 -39.49 -4.66 -15.89
CA GLY A 162 -39.47 -4.22 -14.48
C GLY A 162 -38.22 -3.43 -14.07
N MET A 163 -38.30 -2.79 -12.90
CA MET A 163 -37.23 -1.99 -12.30
C MET A 163 -36.01 -2.86 -11.93
N VAL A 164 -34.84 -2.59 -12.52
CA VAL A 164 -33.60 -3.27 -12.12
C VAL A 164 -33.08 -2.70 -10.81
N LEU A 165 -33.21 -3.50 -9.74
CA LEU A 165 -32.66 -3.18 -8.43
C LEU A 165 -31.47 -4.08 -8.13
N PRO A 166 -30.24 -3.53 -8.04
CA PRO A 166 -29.08 -4.32 -7.68
C PRO A 166 -29.17 -4.81 -6.23
N PRO A 167 -28.45 -5.87 -5.84
CA PRO A 167 -28.42 -6.31 -4.45
C PRO A 167 -27.69 -5.31 -3.55
N ARG A 168 -26.61 -4.72 -4.07
CA ARG A 168 -25.79 -3.73 -3.41
C ARG A 168 -25.36 -2.66 -4.39
N LEU A 169 -25.05 -1.47 -3.90
CA LEU A 169 -24.53 -0.39 -4.72
C LEU A 169 -23.35 0.28 -4.02
N ARG A 170 -22.19 0.22 -4.65
CA ARG A 170 -20.95 0.86 -4.19
C ARG A 170 -20.77 2.20 -4.88
N LEU A 171 -20.46 3.23 -4.10
CA LEU A 171 -20.20 4.59 -4.56
C LEU A 171 -18.90 5.09 -3.96
N PHE A 172 -18.15 5.86 -4.75
CA PHE A 172 -16.98 6.61 -4.32
C PHE A 172 -17.33 8.09 -4.17
N LEU A 173 -16.87 8.72 -3.08
CA LEU A 173 -17.06 10.15 -2.84
C LEU A 173 -15.99 10.94 -3.61
N ALA A 174 -16.34 11.44 -4.80
CA ALA A 174 -15.42 12.06 -5.77
C ALA A 174 -15.21 13.58 -5.58
N GLN A 175 -15.58 14.10 -4.42
CA GLN A 175 -15.36 15.50 -4.01
C GLN A 175 -13.90 15.76 -3.61
N GLU A 176 -13.61 17.03 -3.30
CA GLU A 176 -12.35 17.38 -2.62
C GLU A 176 -12.21 16.56 -1.31
N PRO A 177 -11.00 16.08 -0.96
CA PRO A 177 -10.82 15.12 0.13
C PRO A 177 -11.45 15.51 1.47
N SER A 178 -11.42 16.79 1.85
CA SER A 178 -11.99 17.28 3.10
C SER A 178 -13.52 17.19 3.09
N ALA A 179 -14.16 17.60 2.00
CA ALA A 179 -15.60 17.50 1.81
C ALA A 179 -16.08 16.03 1.73
N ALA A 180 -15.36 15.20 0.97
CA ALA A 180 -15.64 13.77 0.87
C ALA A 180 -15.55 13.08 2.25
N ALA A 181 -14.51 13.38 3.03
CA ALA A 181 -14.35 12.82 4.37
C ALA A 181 -15.47 13.25 5.34
N ASN A 182 -16.00 14.47 5.20
CA ASN A 182 -17.16 14.93 5.99
C ASN A 182 -18.44 14.15 5.63
N ILE A 183 -18.70 13.89 4.35
CA ILE A 183 -19.84 13.06 3.93
C ILE A 183 -19.67 11.63 4.46
N PHE A 184 -18.46 11.07 4.36
CA PHE A 184 -18.12 9.76 4.92
C PHE A 184 -18.44 9.70 6.43
N MET A 185 -18.04 10.72 7.20
CA MET A 185 -18.35 10.83 8.62
C MET A 185 -19.86 10.94 8.90
N LEU A 186 -20.60 11.76 8.13
CA LEU A 186 -22.04 11.91 8.29
C LEU A 186 -22.78 10.60 8.02
N LEU A 187 -22.39 9.86 6.97
CA LEU A 187 -22.92 8.54 6.65
C LEU A 187 -22.63 7.52 7.76
N GLY A 188 -21.45 7.59 8.39
CA GLY A 188 -21.04 6.68 9.45
C GLY A 188 -21.65 6.97 10.84
N THR A 189 -22.00 8.23 11.12
CA THR A 189 -22.36 8.67 12.50
C THR A 189 -23.76 9.26 12.65
N GLN A 190 -24.30 9.94 11.63
CA GLN A 190 -25.53 10.75 11.74
C GLN A 190 -26.71 10.18 10.97
N LEU A 191 -26.57 9.00 10.38
CA LEU A 191 -27.60 8.36 9.58
C LEU A 191 -28.72 7.80 10.47
N LYS A 192 -29.95 8.31 10.27
CA LYS A 192 -31.15 7.90 11.00
C LYS A 192 -31.89 6.76 10.29
N SER A 193 -32.03 6.85 8.98
CA SER A 193 -32.70 5.83 8.16
C SER A 193 -32.32 5.94 6.69
N ILE A 194 -32.38 4.81 5.98
CA ILE A 194 -32.30 4.75 4.52
C ILE A 194 -33.65 4.27 3.98
N ARG A 195 -34.19 4.94 2.97
CA ARG A 195 -35.41 4.53 2.26
C ARG A 195 -35.16 4.43 0.77
N LEU A 196 -35.76 3.44 0.13
CA LEU A 196 -35.91 3.39 -1.31
C LEU A 196 -37.28 3.93 -1.68
N LEU A 197 -37.36 4.75 -2.73
CA LEU A 197 -38.60 5.27 -3.27
C LEU A 197 -38.64 5.09 -4.78
N ASP A 198 -39.83 4.88 -5.34
CA ASP A 198 -40.05 5.00 -6.78
C ASP A 198 -40.67 6.35 -7.16
N ALA A 199 -40.83 6.60 -8.46
CA ALA A 199 -41.48 7.82 -8.97
C ALA A 199 -42.97 7.94 -8.58
N HIS A 200 -43.60 6.83 -8.18
CA HIS A 200 -45.00 6.77 -7.77
C HIS A 200 -45.19 6.98 -6.25
N GLY A 201 -44.09 7.18 -5.51
CA GLY A 201 -44.11 7.42 -4.07
C GLY A 201 -44.23 6.15 -3.21
N GLN A 202 -44.12 4.95 -3.79
CA GLN A 202 -43.98 3.73 -3.00
C GLN A 202 -42.61 3.71 -2.35
N SER A 203 -42.53 3.19 -1.12
CA SER A 203 -41.25 3.17 -0.39
C SER A 203 -40.99 1.88 0.34
N VAL A 204 -39.70 1.53 0.45
CA VAL A 204 -39.19 0.39 1.20
C VAL A 204 -38.08 0.86 2.11
N VAL A 205 -38.15 0.50 3.39
CA VAL A 205 -37.13 0.85 4.38
C VAL A 205 -35.97 -0.13 4.29
N LEU A 206 -34.74 0.38 4.23
CA LEU A 206 -33.52 -0.42 4.26
C LEU A 206 -32.90 -0.43 5.67
N SER A 207 -31.87 -1.26 5.84
CA SER A 207 -31.03 -1.19 7.04
C SER A 207 -30.45 0.22 7.19
N PRO A 208 -30.54 0.86 8.38
CA PRO A 208 -30.07 2.23 8.60
C PRO A 208 -28.52 2.30 8.75
N LYS A 209 -27.79 1.51 7.97
CA LYS A 209 -26.33 1.41 8.02
C LYS A 209 -25.77 1.28 6.61
N VAL A 210 -24.69 2.01 6.36
CA VAL A 210 -23.84 1.82 5.18
C VAL A 210 -22.63 0.96 5.53
N PHE A 211 -22.10 0.26 4.53
CA PHE A 211 -20.86 -0.50 4.65
C PHE A 211 -19.70 0.29 4.06
N PHE A 212 -18.50 0.10 4.59
CA PHE A 212 -17.27 0.75 4.10
C PHE A 212 -16.31 -0.34 3.61
N PRO A 213 -16.43 -0.78 2.34
CA PRO A 213 -15.78 -2.00 1.85
C PRO A 213 -14.26 -1.89 1.75
N ALA A 214 -13.75 -0.68 1.51
CA ALA A 214 -12.33 -0.43 1.26
C ALA A 214 -11.37 -0.86 2.38
N PHE A 215 -11.87 -1.02 3.61
CA PHE A 215 -11.07 -1.49 4.72
C PHE A 215 -10.90 -3.02 4.77
N ASP A 216 -11.71 -3.77 4.01
CA ASP A 216 -11.65 -5.22 3.89
C ASP A 216 -10.97 -5.65 2.58
N GLU A 217 -10.59 -4.68 1.73
CA GLU A 217 -9.98 -4.88 0.41
C GLU A 217 -8.58 -4.25 0.42
N PRO A 218 -7.48 -4.99 0.60
CA PRO A 218 -6.13 -4.43 0.65
C PRO A 218 -5.74 -3.78 -0.70
N LEU A 219 -4.97 -2.69 -0.64
CA LEU A 219 -4.44 -1.99 -1.81
C LEU A 219 -3.18 -2.69 -2.32
N LEU A 220 -2.32 -3.07 -1.37
CA LEU A 220 -1.02 -3.66 -1.64
C LEU A 220 -1.06 -5.14 -1.30
N PRO A 221 -0.48 -6.02 -2.14
CA PRO A 221 -0.34 -7.42 -1.78
C PRO A 221 0.65 -7.54 -0.62
N TYR A 222 0.13 -7.84 0.57
CA TYR A 222 0.95 -8.01 1.77
C TYR A 222 1.59 -9.41 1.79
N PRO A 223 2.84 -9.56 2.30
CA PRO A 223 3.43 -10.87 2.54
C PRO A 223 2.58 -11.70 3.53
N ASP A 224 2.49 -13.01 3.33
CA ASP A 224 1.67 -13.90 4.18
C ASP A 224 2.14 -13.95 5.63
N ASN A 225 3.44 -13.76 5.85
CA ASN A 225 4.07 -13.72 7.18
C ASN A 225 4.04 -12.31 7.82
N ALA A 226 3.49 -11.30 7.15
CA ALA A 226 3.33 -9.96 7.72
C ALA A 226 2.08 -9.85 8.60
N PHE A 227 2.09 -8.96 9.59
CA PHE A 227 0.89 -8.67 10.37
C PHE A 227 -0.04 -7.70 9.62
N PRO A 228 -1.26 -8.11 9.18
CA PRO A 228 -2.08 -7.34 8.24
C PRO A 228 -2.51 -5.96 8.76
N ALA A 229 -2.62 -5.79 10.08
CA ALA A 229 -3.12 -4.55 10.69
C ALA A 229 -2.26 -3.32 10.33
N PHE A 230 -0.95 -3.51 10.11
CA PHE A 230 -0.06 -2.43 9.69
C PHE A 230 -0.33 -1.96 8.25
N GLY A 231 -0.95 -2.80 7.42
CA GLY A 231 -1.41 -2.42 6.08
C GLY A 231 -2.38 -1.25 6.12
N TRP A 232 -3.29 -1.19 7.09
CA TRP A 232 -4.20 -0.05 7.21
C TRP A 232 -3.49 1.25 7.57
N LEU A 233 -2.44 1.21 8.41
CA LEU A 233 -1.66 2.41 8.73
C LEU A 233 -0.86 2.89 7.52
N GLN A 234 -0.23 1.95 6.81
CA GLN A 234 0.50 2.24 5.58
C GLN A 234 -0.42 2.88 4.53
N GLU A 235 -1.59 2.30 4.29
CA GLU A 235 -2.57 2.83 3.32
C GLU A 235 -3.18 4.16 3.74
N LEU A 236 -3.39 4.40 5.04
CA LEU A 236 -3.87 5.70 5.54
C LEU A 236 -2.87 6.82 5.25
N LEU A 237 -1.58 6.54 5.42
CA LEU A 237 -0.53 7.53 5.24
C LEU A 237 -0.11 7.68 3.77
N PHE A 238 -0.29 6.63 2.97
CA PHE A 238 0.09 6.58 1.55
C PHE A 238 -1.06 7.01 0.61
N PHE A 239 -2.26 6.45 0.78
CA PHE A 239 -3.39 6.65 -0.14
C PHE A 239 -4.75 6.68 0.59
N PRO A 240 -5.00 7.69 1.45
CA PRO A 240 -6.20 7.75 2.31
C PRO A 240 -7.52 7.82 1.53
N GLN A 241 -7.49 8.29 0.27
CA GLN A 241 -8.68 8.38 -0.58
C GLN A 241 -9.33 7.01 -0.81
N LYS A 242 -8.55 5.92 -0.72
CA LYS A 242 -9.06 4.56 -0.74
C LYS A 242 -10.20 4.33 0.25
N PHE A 243 -10.22 4.97 1.41
CA PHE A 243 -11.24 4.71 2.43
C PHE A 243 -12.59 5.39 2.16
N LEU A 244 -12.70 6.24 1.14
CA LEU A 244 -13.88 7.08 0.88
C LEU A 244 -14.98 6.38 0.04
N PHE A 245 -14.98 5.05 0.02
CA PHE A 245 -16.05 4.26 -0.56
C PHE A 245 -17.11 3.93 0.48
N PHE A 246 -18.37 3.96 0.07
CA PHE A 246 -19.48 3.41 0.84
C PHE A 246 -20.36 2.52 -0.03
N GLU A 247 -20.97 1.53 0.61
CA GLU A 247 -21.82 0.54 -0.04
C GLU A 247 -23.17 0.46 0.67
N ILE A 248 -24.23 0.48 -0.13
CA ILE A 248 -25.61 0.37 0.31
C ILE A 248 -26.05 -1.05 -0.01
N ALA A 249 -26.43 -1.82 1.00
CA ALA A 249 -26.91 -3.19 0.83
C ALA A 249 -28.44 -3.26 0.78
N ASP A 250 -28.96 -4.46 0.52
CA ASP A 250 -30.38 -4.80 0.57
C ASP A 250 -31.27 -4.05 -0.43
N ILE A 251 -30.70 -3.45 -1.48
CA ILE A 251 -31.47 -2.67 -2.45
C ILE A 251 -32.50 -3.55 -3.19
N ALA A 252 -32.18 -4.83 -3.39
CA ALA A 252 -33.08 -5.82 -3.98
C ALA A 252 -34.38 -6.04 -3.18
N LYS A 253 -34.51 -5.58 -1.91
CA LYS A 253 -35.78 -5.63 -1.16
C LYS A 253 -36.89 -4.79 -1.80
N GLY A 254 -36.54 -3.83 -2.66
CA GLY A 254 -37.53 -3.06 -3.42
C GLY A 254 -38.18 -3.84 -4.57
N ARG A 255 -37.67 -5.03 -4.95
CA ARG A 255 -38.19 -5.80 -6.09
C ARG A 255 -39.65 -6.22 -5.84
N GLY A 256 -40.49 -6.04 -6.85
CA GLY A 256 -41.93 -6.35 -6.78
C GLY A 256 -42.78 -5.25 -6.13
N THR A 257 -42.19 -4.42 -5.27
CA THR A 257 -42.85 -3.24 -4.68
C THR A 257 -42.66 -2.02 -5.57
N LEU A 258 -41.41 -1.63 -5.81
CA LEU A 258 -41.06 -0.44 -6.57
C LEU A 258 -41.28 -0.65 -8.08
N LYS A 259 -41.85 0.34 -8.76
CA LYS A 259 -42.17 0.28 -10.20
C LYS A 259 -41.60 1.47 -10.98
N GLY A 260 -41.46 1.31 -12.29
CA GLY A 260 -40.96 2.34 -13.20
C GLY A 260 -39.49 2.14 -13.60
N ASP A 261 -38.91 3.21 -14.15
CA ASP A 261 -37.54 3.27 -14.69
C ASP A 261 -36.57 4.08 -13.82
N LYS A 262 -37.08 4.64 -12.71
CA LYS A 262 -36.31 5.46 -11.77
C LYS A 262 -36.62 5.09 -10.33
N PHE A 263 -35.57 4.97 -9.53
CA PHE A 263 -35.67 4.83 -8.09
C PHE A 263 -34.77 5.84 -7.38
N ARG A 264 -35.12 6.18 -6.15
CA ARG A 264 -34.39 7.12 -5.31
C ARG A 264 -33.96 6.43 -4.02
N ILE A 265 -32.70 6.61 -3.66
CA ILE A 265 -32.19 6.27 -2.34
C ILE A 265 -32.18 7.54 -1.51
N GLU A 266 -32.89 7.51 -0.40
CA GLU A 266 -33.03 8.62 0.53
C GLU A 266 -32.29 8.32 1.83
N PHE A 267 -31.31 9.15 2.16
CA PHE A 267 -30.60 9.13 3.43
C PHE A 267 -31.15 10.25 4.30
N VAL A 268 -31.73 9.87 5.44
CA VAL A 268 -32.22 10.83 6.43
C VAL A 268 -31.18 10.94 7.55
N PHE A 269 -30.70 12.14 7.79
CA PHE A 269 -29.74 12.46 8.85
C PHE A 269 -30.44 13.11 10.05
N HIS A 270 -29.85 12.96 11.23
CA HIS A 270 -30.32 13.63 12.45
C HIS A 270 -30.26 15.16 12.31
N LYS A 271 -31.24 15.88 12.88
CA LYS A 271 -31.28 17.36 12.93
C LYS A 271 -30.02 18.05 13.47
N SER A 272 -29.22 17.36 14.29
CA SER A 272 -27.96 17.85 14.86
C SER A 272 -26.75 17.64 13.95
N ALA A 273 -26.93 17.02 12.79
CA ALA A 273 -25.86 16.84 11.82
C ALA A 273 -25.33 18.19 11.34
N ALA A 274 -24.01 18.25 11.11
CA ALA A 274 -23.42 19.33 10.35
C ALA A 274 -24.11 19.43 8.98
N SER A 275 -24.27 20.65 8.47
CA SER A 275 -24.97 20.83 7.20
C SER A 275 -24.29 20.11 6.06
N LEU A 276 -25.07 19.33 5.30
CA LEU A 276 -24.64 18.82 4.01
C LEU A 276 -24.20 20.00 3.12
N PRO A 277 -23.05 19.88 2.42
CA PRO A 277 -22.69 20.83 1.39
C PRO A 277 -23.67 20.75 0.21
N ASP A 278 -23.57 21.69 -0.73
CA ASP A 278 -24.29 21.57 -2.00
C ASP A 278 -23.70 20.41 -2.80
N LEU A 279 -24.53 19.40 -3.08
CA LEU A 279 -24.12 18.13 -3.66
C LEU A 279 -24.76 17.92 -5.03
N ALA A 280 -23.96 17.43 -5.98
CA ALA A 280 -24.38 17.10 -7.33
C ALA A 280 -23.97 15.67 -7.71
N ALA A 281 -24.51 15.16 -8.82
CA ALA A 281 -24.20 13.80 -9.30
C ALA A 281 -22.71 13.55 -9.55
N ARG A 282 -21.96 14.58 -9.95
CA ARG A 282 -20.50 14.52 -10.17
C ARG A 282 -19.68 14.21 -8.92
N ASP A 283 -20.27 14.42 -7.74
CA ASP A 283 -19.61 14.23 -6.44
C ASP A 283 -19.62 12.77 -6.00
N PHE A 284 -20.32 11.91 -6.74
CA PHE A 284 -20.44 10.49 -6.50
C PHE A 284 -20.05 9.75 -7.78
N ALA A 285 -19.02 8.93 -7.70
CA ALA A 285 -18.58 8.11 -8.82
C ALA A 285 -19.03 6.65 -8.62
N MET A 286 -19.54 6.05 -9.70
CA MET A 286 -19.90 4.64 -9.79
C MET A 286 -18.79 3.85 -10.49
N ASN A 287 -18.74 2.54 -10.26
CA ASN A 287 -17.80 1.62 -10.92
C ASN A 287 -16.35 2.08 -10.81
N VAL A 288 -15.92 2.46 -9.61
CA VAL A 288 -14.55 2.89 -9.33
C VAL A 288 -13.81 1.77 -8.60
N ALA A 289 -12.54 1.55 -8.94
CA ALA A 289 -11.63 0.71 -8.16
C ALA A 289 -10.29 1.41 -7.94
N PRO A 290 -9.62 1.15 -6.81
CA PRO A 290 -8.20 1.44 -6.67
C PRO A 290 -7.39 0.59 -7.64
N VAL A 291 -6.32 1.20 -8.17
CA VAL A 291 -5.34 0.56 -9.03
C VAL A 291 -3.94 0.81 -8.51
N VAL A 292 -3.05 -0.16 -8.70
CA VAL A 292 -1.63 -0.08 -8.34
C VAL A 292 -0.76 -0.44 -9.53
N ASN A 293 0.39 0.23 -9.67
CA ASN A 293 1.38 -0.02 -10.72
C ASN A 293 2.17 -1.29 -10.40
N LEU A 294 1.51 -2.43 -10.54
CA LEU A 294 2.08 -3.76 -10.41
C LEU A 294 1.65 -4.61 -11.60
N PHE A 295 2.59 -5.37 -12.15
CA PHE A 295 2.37 -6.29 -13.26
C PHE A 295 3.29 -7.49 -13.15
N ASP A 296 2.82 -8.61 -13.69
CA ASP A 296 3.58 -9.87 -13.70
C ASP A 296 4.66 -9.80 -14.79
N HIS A 297 5.84 -10.34 -14.48
CA HIS A 297 7.02 -10.35 -15.35
C HIS A 297 7.91 -11.56 -15.06
N GLU A 298 8.85 -11.84 -15.96
CA GLU A 298 9.88 -12.88 -15.77
C GLU A 298 11.28 -12.27 -15.66
N ALA A 299 12.18 -12.93 -14.94
CA ALA A 299 13.59 -12.57 -14.93
C ALA A 299 14.34 -13.14 -16.15
N GLU A 300 15.50 -12.58 -16.47
CA GLU A 300 16.49 -13.26 -17.31
C GLU A 300 16.91 -14.58 -16.61
N PRO A 301 16.89 -15.74 -17.30
CA PRO A 301 17.25 -17.02 -16.68
C PRO A 301 18.66 -17.00 -16.11
N ILE A 302 18.82 -17.50 -14.89
CA ILE A 302 20.12 -17.54 -14.21
C ILE A 302 20.72 -18.92 -14.37
N ASN A 303 21.91 -19.01 -14.95
CA ASN A 303 22.69 -20.24 -14.93
C ASN A 303 23.37 -20.39 -13.55
N LEU A 304 22.84 -21.27 -12.72
CA LEU A 304 23.37 -21.57 -11.40
C LEU A 304 24.54 -22.55 -11.57
N ASN A 305 25.76 -22.02 -11.59
CA ASN A 305 26.99 -22.80 -11.73
C ASN A 305 27.76 -22.97 -10.41
N HIS A 306 27.24 -22.38 -9.33
CA HIS A 306 27.80 -22.44 -7.97
C HIS A 306 29.22 -21.85 -7.82
N GLU A 307 29.70 -21.11 -8.81
CA GLU A 307 31.02 -20.44 -8.77
C GLU A 307 30.96 -19.10 -8.01
N THR A 308 29.79 -18.48 -7.98
CA THR A 308 29.52 -17.25 -7.23
C THR A 308 28.52 -17.50 -6.09
N SER A 309 28.62 -16.67 -5.05
CA SER A 309 27.74 -16.75 -3.88
C SER A 309 26.36 -16.14 -4.12
N GLU A 310 26.23 -15.23 -5.07
CA GLU A 310 25.01 -14.47 -5.36
C GLU A 310 24.90 -14.19 -6.85
N TYR A 311 23.66 -14.09 -7.34
CA TYR A 311 23.32 -13.88 -8.74
C TYR A 311 22.35 -12.70 -8.86
N LEU A 312 22.62 -11.78 -9.78
CA LEU A 312 21.75 -10.64 -10.02
C LEU A 312 20.45 -11.09 -10.68
N VAL A 313 19.31 -10.77 -10.07
CA VAL A 313 17.99 -11.00 -10.65
C VAL A 313 17.62 -9.77 -11.47
N SER A 314 17.58 -9.92 -12.80
CA SER A 314 17.25 -8.84 -13.72
C SER A 314 15.92 -9.12 -14.41
N PRO A 315 14.96 -8.18 -14.43
CA PRO A 315 13.77 -8.31 -15.27
C PRO A 315 14.16 -8.48 -16.74
N SER A 316 13.46 -9.36 -17.47
CA SER A 316 13.77 -9.61 -18.88
C SER A 316 13.38 -8.42 -19.79
N GLY A 317 13.99 -8.35 -20.98
CA GLY A 317 13.61 -7.40 -22.03
C GLY A 317 14.39 -6.07 -22.06
N ALA A 318 14.12 -5.27 -23.11
CA ALA A 318 14.93 -4.09 -23.45
C ALA A 318 14.81 -2.93 -22.46
N HIS A 319 13.72 -2.86 -21.70
CA HIS A 319 13.40 -1.76 -20.78
C HIS A 319 13.67 -2.09 -19.31
N ARG A 320 14.49 -3.11 -19.02
CA ARG A 320 14.77 -3.62 -17.65
C ARG A 320 15.17 -2.54 -16.64
N ARG A 321 15.83 -1.46 -17.07
CA ARG A 321 16.24 -0.33 -16.20
C ARG A 321 15.07 0.51 -15.68
N GLN A 322 13.89 0.37 -16.28
CA GLN A 322 12.69 1.10 -15.89
C GLN A 322 11.75 0.24 -15.03
N PHE A 323 12.13 -1.01 -14.80
CA PHE A 323 11.40 -1.92 -13.93
C PHE A 323 12.15 -2.06 -12.61
N GLN A 324 11.40 -2.11 -11.54
CA GLN A 324 11.89 -2.47 -10.22
C GLN A 324 11.14 -3.70 -9.74
N ILE A 325 11.88 -4.64 -9.17
CA ILE A 325 11.31 -5.86 -8.61
C ILE A 325 10.53 -5.48 -7.35
N TYR A 326 9.24 -5.81 -7.34
CA TYR A 326 8.37 -5.66 -6.17
C TYR A 326 8.42 -6.92 -5.29
N SER A 327 8.36 -8.09 -5.92
CA SER A 327 8.52 -9.39 -5.27
C SER A 327 9.08 -10.43 -6.25
N ILE A 328 9.78 -11.41 -5.69
CA ILE A 328 10.04 -12.69 -6.36
C ILE A 328 8.91 -13.63 -5.96
N ASP A 329 8.14 -14.09 -6.93
CA ASP A 329 6.90 -14.83 -6.69
C ASP A 329 7.14 -16.35 -6.74
N ALA A 330 8.04 -16.82 -7.62
CA ALA A 330 8.46 -18.21 -7.69
C ALA A 330 9.88 -18.34 -8.26
N VAL A 331 10.62 -19.35 -7.79
CA VAL A 331 11.96 -19.72 -8.28
C VAL A 331 11.95 -21.22 -8.54
N THR A 332 12.17 -21.60 -9.80
CA THR A 332 12.18 -23.01 -10.23
C THR A 332 13.48 -23.33 -10.96
N GLY A 333 14.19 -24.36 -10.51
CA GLY A 333 15.41 -24.87 -11.10
C GLY A 333 15.16 -26.00 -12.10
N TYR A 334 15.87 -25.94 -13.22
CA TYR A 334 15.85 -26.94 -14.29
C TYR A 334 17.24 -27.54 -14.49
N VAL A 335 17.39 -28.82 -14.16
CA VAL A 335 18.62 -29.60 -14.39
C VAL A 335 18.57 -30.26 -15.77
N GLN A 336 19.63 -30.12 -16.56
CA GLN A 336 19.68 -30.72 -17.89
C GLN A 336 19.67 -32.26 -17.80
N GLY A 337 18.64 -32.89 -18.35
CA GLY A 337 18.50 -34.36 -18.37
C GLY A 337 17.67 -34.93 -17.23
N ASN A 338 17.20 -34.11 -16.30
CA ASN A 338 16.17 -34.47 -15.33
C ASN A 338 14.80 -33.92 -15.78
N ALA A 339 13.72 -34.67 -15.56
CA ALA A 339 12.37 -34.24 -15.87
C ALA A 339 11.68 -33.57 -14.66
N GLU A 340 12.19 -33.78 -13.46
CA GLU A 340 11.66 -33.16 -12.25
C GLU A 340 12.25 -31.77 -12.04
N ASN A 341 11.36 -30.79 -11.88
CA ASN A 341 11.73 -29.42 -11.55
C ASN A 341 12.03 -29.30 -10.06
N LYS A 342 13.02 -28.49 -9.71
CA LYS A 342 13.38 -28.20 -8.33
C LYS A 342 12.78 -26.86 -7.90
N ASP A 343 11.74 -26.89 -7.09
CA ASP A 343 11.13 -25.66 -6.57
C ASP A 343 11.89 -25.14 -5.35
N TYR A 344 12.18 -23.84 -5.36
CA TYR A 344 12.90 -23.15 -4.31
C TYR A 344 11.96 -22.30 -3.45
N VAL A 345 12.10 -22.41 -2.13
CA VAL A 345 11.33 -21.60 -1.16
C VAL A 345 12.17 -20.49 -0.55
N PRO A 346 11.59 -19.31 -0.23
CA PRO A 346 12.31 -18.29 0.53
C PRO A 346 12.79 -18.83 1.88
N PHE A 347 14.03 -18.55 2.25
CA PHE A 347 14.63 -19.03 3.50
C PHE A 347 13.83 -18.60 4.74
N SER A 348 13.20 -17.42 4.70
CA SER A 348 12.36 -16.90 5.77
C SER A 348 11.05 -17.68 6.00
N LEU A 349 10.62 -18.46 5.01
CA LEU A 349 9.43 -19.30 5.05
C LEU A 349 9.77 -20.79 5.23
N LEU A 350 11.05 -21.12 5.39
CA LEU A 350 11.49 -22.50 5.55
C LEU A 350 10.81 -23.11 6.78
N THR A 351 9.98 -24.12 6.55
CA THR A 351 9.36 -24.85 7.65
C THR A 351 10.38 -25.87 8.15
N HIS A 352 10.70 -25.86 9.44
CA HIS A 352 11.56 -26.87 10.07
C HIS A 352 10.84 -28.21 10.23
N ASP A 353 10.33 -28.77 9.13
CA ASP A 353 9.84 -30.14 9.14
C ASP A 353 11.04 -31.08 8.98
N LYS A 354 11.17 -32.05 9.88
CA LYS A 354 12.41 -32.81 10.06
C LYS A 354 12.69 -33.81 8.94
N ASP A 355 11.71 -34.08 8.07
CA ASP A 355 11.74 -35.21 7.14
C ASP A 355 11.94 -34.83 5.66
N ARG A 356 11.99 -33.54 5.29
CA ARG A 356 12.28 -33.11 3.90
C ARG A 356 13.16 -31.85 3.86
N SER A 357 14.36 -31.97 3.29
CA SER A 357 15.19 -30.82 2.90
C SER A 357 14.50 -30.09 1.74
N GLN A 358 13.94 -28.91 2.00
CA GLN A 358 13.42 -28.04 0.95
C GLN A 358 14.54 -27.15 0.43
N ALA A 359 14.72 -27.13 -0.89
CA ALA A 359 15.65 -26.22 -1.52
C ALA A 359 15.22 -24.78 -1.23
N SER A 360 16.15 -23.94 -0.78
CA SER A 360 15.81 -22.58 -0.36
C SER A 360 16.75 -21.54 -0.91
N TYR A 361 16.25 -20.31 -0.98
CA TYR A 361 17.01 -19.16 -1.45
C TYR A 361 16.86 -17.99 -0.50
N ARG A 362 17.85 -17.10 -0.55
CA ARG A 362 17.87 -15.80 0.12
C ARG A 362 17.91 -14.70 -0.91
N THR A 363 17.37 -13.55 -0.54
CA THR A 363 17.37 -12.36 -1.38
C THR A 363 18.10 -11.24 -0.66
N SER A 364 19.02 -10.57 -1.35
CA SER A 364 19.64 -9.35 -0.85
C SER A 364 19.38 -8.21 -1.81
N MET A 365 19.08 -7.03 -1.27
CA MET A 365 18.83 -5.82 -2.02
C MET A 365 19.93 -4.81 -1.72
N ARG A 366 20.50 -4.22 -2.76
CA ARG A 366 21.55 -3.21 -2.61
C ARG A 366 21.31 -2.07 -3.60
N PRO A 367 21.60 -0.81 -3.23
CA PRO A 367 21.62 0.27 -4.21
C PRO A 367 22.55 -0.11 -5.37
N SER A 368 22.09 0.11 -6.60
CA SER A 368 22.91 -0.18 -7.77
C SER A 368 24.12 0.75 -7.81
N LEU A 369 25.26 0.22 -8.29
CA LEU A 369 26.46 1.02 -8.52
C LEU A 369 26.24 2.06 -9.63
N VAL A 370 25.33 1.77 -10.57
CA VAL A 370 25.07 2.58 -11.75
C VAL A 370 23.60 2.93 -11.82
N GLY A 371 23.32 4.23 -11.75
CA GLY A 371 21.95 4.75 -11.72
C GLY A 371 21.41 4.83 -10.30
N GLU A 372 20.15 5.20 -10.19
CA GLU A 372 19.50 5.36 -8.89
C GLU A 372 18.63 4.16 -8.55
N THR A 373 18.86 2.94 -9.07
CA THR A 373 18.00 1.75 -8.84
C THR A 373 18.44 0.92 -7.63
N ILE A 374 17.59 -0.03 -7.23
CA ILE A 374 17.92 -1.08 -6.26
C ILE A 374 18.04 -2.38 -7.03
N ASP A 375 19.19 -3.03 -6.89
CA ASP A 375 19.48 -4.34 -7.48
C ASP A 375 19.11 -5.42 -6.47
N THR A 376 18.44 -6.47 -6.95
CA THR A 376 18.08 -7.65 -6.16
C THR A 376 18.96 -8.81 -6.57
N TYR A 377 19.62 -9.43 -5.59
CA TYR A 377 20.43 -10.62 -5.78
C TYR A 377 19.75 -11.82 -5.13
N LEU A 378 19.97 -12.99 -5.72
CA LEU A 378 19.52 -14.28 -5.23
C LEU A 378 20.72 -15.16 -4.87
N SER A 379 20.64 -15.78 -3.70
CA SER A 379 21.63 -16.75 -3.21
C SER A 379 20.94 -18.04 -2.81
N VAL A 380 21.38 -19.16 -3.37
CA VAL A 380 20.88 -20.49 -2.98
C VAL A 380 21.52 -20.91 -1.66
N VAL A 381 20.72 -21.50 -0.77
CA VAL A 381 21.15 -22.01 0.53
C VAL A 381 21.37 -23.52 0.41
N TYR A 382 22.59 -23.98 0.73
CA TYR A 382 22.96 -25.40 0.68
C TYR A 382 22.94 -26.03 2.06
N ASP A 383 22.46 -27.27 2.13
CA ASP A 383 22.66 -28.12 3.29
C ASP A 383 24.07 -28.74 3.28
N LYS A 384 24.57 -29.14 4.46
CA LYS A 384 25.95 -29.68 4.61
C LYS A 384 26.25 -30.91 3.75
N ASN A 385 25.23 -31.66 3.36
CA ASN A 385 25.36 -32.91 2.60
C ASN A 385 24.96 -32.74 1.13
N ASP A 386 24.64 -31.52 0.70
CA ASP A 386 24.12 -31.26 -0.63
C ASP A 386 25.29 -31.17 -1.64
N ASN A 387 25.18 -31.89 -2.75
CA ASN A 387 26.13 -31.79 -3.86
C ASN A 387 25.48 -30.92 -4.95
N PRO A 388 25.94 -29.67 -5.13
CA PRO A 388 25.32 -28.77 -6.09
C PRO A 388 25.51 -29.26 -7.53
N GLU A 389 24.41 -29.31 -8.28
CA GLU A 389 24.38 -29.62 -9.71
C GLU A 389 24.01 -28.37 -10.50
N ASN A 390 24.68 -28.15 -11.63
CA ASN A 390 24.40 -27.00 -12.48
C ASN A 390 22.97 -27.05 -13.02
N GLU A 391 22.25 -25.95 -12.87
CA GLU A 391 20.87 -25.82 -13.31
C GLU A 391 20.55 -24.42 -13.80
N THR A 392 19.47 -24.28 -14.56
CA THR A 392 18.95 -22.97 -14.97
C THR A 392 17.76 -22.60 -14.08
N LEU A 393 17.87 -21.46 -13.40
CA LEU A 393 16.77 -20.91 -12.59
C LEU A 393 15.87 -20.05 -13.47
N SER A 394 14.58 -20.41 -13.49
CA SER A 394 13.50 -19.57 -14.00
C SER A 394 12.84 -18.87 -12.83
N ILE A 395 12.69 -17.55 -12.92
CA ILE A 395 12.21 -16.72 -11.82
C ILE A 395 11.01 -15.89 -12.29
N GLN A 396 9.89 -16.04 -11.58
CA GLN A 396 8.70 -15.22 -11.76
C GLN A 396 8.75 -14.02 -10.82
N LEU A 397 8.41 -12.85 -11.35
CA LEU A 397 8.53 -11.57 -10.68
C LEU A 397 7.21 -10.80 -10.76
N THR A 398 6.90 -10.06 -9.71
CA THR A 398 6.01 -8.90 -9.81
C THR A 398 6.90 -7.66 -9.89
N CYS A 399 6.62 -6.78 -10.85
CA CYS A 399 7.40 -5.55 -11.08
C CYS A 399 6.54 -4.29 -11.00
N THR A 400 7.20 -3.16 -10.78
CA THR A 400 6.66 -1.79 -10.86
C THR A 400 7.48 -0.96 -11.84
N ASN A 401 6.89 0.11 -12.40
CA ASN A 401 7.57 1.09 -13.26
C ASN A 401 8.24 2.23 -12.47
N ARG A 402 8.25 2.13 -11.14
CA ARG A 402 8.96 3.04 -10.23
C ARG A 402 8.53 4.50 -10.42
N TYR A 403 9.42 5.39 -10.85
CA TYR A 403 9.13 6.83 -10.96
C TYR A 403 8.42 7.21 -12.27
N LEU A 404 8.39 6.33 -13.27
CA LEU A 404 7.78 6.61 -14.58
C LEU A 404 6.29 7.04 -14.47
N PRO A 405 5.46 6.38 -13.64
CA PRO A 405 4.06 6.76 -13.45
C PRO A 405 3.84 8.16 -12.88
N GLU A 406 4.84 8.80 -12.25
CA GLU A 406 4.68 10.11 -11.61
C GLU A 406 4.43 11.23 -12.62
N SER A 407 4.81 11.02 -13.87
CA SER A 407 4.56 11.94 -14.97
C SER A 407 3.13 11.86 -15.54
N LEU A 408 2.36 10.84 -15.15
CA LEU A 408 1.00 10.61 -15.64
C LEU A 408 0.01 11.61 -15.03
N LYS A 409 -0.88 12.13 -15.87
CA LYS A 409 -1.91 13.09 -15.51
C LYS A 409 -3.26 12.40 -15.29
N LEU A 410 -4.23 13.21 -14.88
CA LEU A 410 -5.64 12.78 -14.83
C LEU A 410 -6.11 12.37 -16.22
N GLY A 411 -6.57 11.13 -16.34
CA GLY A 411 -7.08 10.55 -17.58
C GLY A 411 -6.08 9.70 -18.38
N ASP A 412 -4.81 9.69 -17.99
CA ASP A 412 -3.75 9.01 -18.75
C ASP A 412 -3.75 7.48 -18.58
N ILE A 413 -4.28 6.96 -17.46
CA ILE A 413 -4.48 5.51 -17.26
C ILE A 413 -5.75 5.08 -18.00
N SER A 414 -5.64 4.88 -19.32
CA SER A 414 -6.79 4.69 -20.22
C SER A 414 -6.54 3.76 -21.41
N LYS A 415 -5.41 3.05 -21.46
CA LYS A 415 -5.07 2.14 -22.56
C LYS A 415 -5.49 0.70 -22.25
N PRO A 416 -6.13 -0.01 -23.21
CA PRO A 416 -6.51 -1.40 -23.00
C PRO A 416 -5.30 -2.34 -23.00
N THR A 417 -5.39 -3.39 -22.21
CA THR A 417 -4.50 -4.57 -22.19
C THR A 417 -5.30 -5.81 -22.60
N SER A 418 -4.69 -7.01 -22.48
CA SER A 418 -5.35 -8.29 -22.74
C SER A 418 -6.48 -8.62 -21.76
N THR A 419 -6.45 -8.09 -20.54
CA THR A 419 -7.47 -8.37 -19.50
C THR A 419 -8.44 -7.21 -19.30
N SER A 420 -8.21 -6.06 -19.95
CA SER A 420 -9.08 -4.89 -19.87
C SER A 420 -10.49 -5.17 -20.41
N PRO A 421 -11.55 -4.66 -19.76
CA PRO A 421 -12.92 -4.97 -20.16
C PRO A 421 -13.35 -4.13 -21.38
N GLU A 422 -13.55 -4.78 -22.52
CA GLU A 422 -13.83 -4.11 -23.81
C GLU A 422 -15.10 -3.24 -23.82
N ARG A 423 -16.10 -3.59 -22.98
CA ARG A 423 -17.39 -2.88 -22.88
C ARG A 423 -17.30 -1.55 -22.14
N PHE A 424 -16.15 -1.21 -21.57
CA PHE A 424 -15.98 -0.04 -20.72
C PHE A 424 -14.95 0.93 -21.29
N ILE A 425 -15.15 2.20 -20.97
CA ILE A 425 -14.16 3.27 -21.05
C ILE A 425 -13.63 3.47 -19.65
N PHE A 426 -12.32 3.46 -19.49
CA PHE A 426 -11.69 3.62 -18.19
C PHE A 426 -10.65 4.73 -18.21
N ARG A 427 -10.57 5.45 -17.09
CA ARG A 427 -9.66 6.56 -16.89
C ARG A 427 -9.40 6.79 -15.41
N ASN A 428 -8.19 7.19 -15.03
CA ASN A 428 -7.94 7.59 -13.65
C ASN A 428 -8.66 8.89 -13.32
N ILE A 429 -9.29 8.92 -12.14
CA ILE A 429 -10.04 10.07 -11.61
C ILE A 429 -9.29 10.79 -10.49
N THR A 430 -8.17 10.23 -10.05
CA THR A 430 -7.25 10.87 -9.10
C THR A 430 -5.84 10.93 -9.68
N PRO A 431 -5.00 11.89 -9.23
CA PRO A 431 -3.58 11.89 -9.57
C PRO A 431 -2.92 10.58 -9.14
N VAL A 432 -1.83 10.23 -9.82
CA VAL A 432 -1.02 9.06 -9.49
C VAL A 432 -0.11 9.41 -8.31
N THR A 433 -0.02 8.53 -7.31
CA THR A 433 0.93 8.70 -6.20
C THR A 433 2.36 8.42 -6.63
N ALA A 434 3.32 9.02 -5.93
CA ALA A 434 4.74 8.73 -6.14
C ALA A 434 5.10 7.31 -5.72
N SER A 435 6.05 6.69 -6.42
CA SER A 435 6.62 5.40 -6.03
C SER A 435 7.71 5.61 -4.98
N ILE A 436 7.86 4.67 -4.06
CA ILE A 436 8.78 4.79 -2.95
C ILE A 436 9.60 3.51 -2.87
N ASP A 437 10.92 3.68 -2.87
CA ASP A 437 11.84 2.57 -2.69
C ASP A 437 11.83 2.05 -1.25
N PRO A 438 12.08 0.74 -1.05
CA PRO A 438 12.25 0.19 0.29
C PRO A 438 13.45 0.84 1.01
N PRO A 439 13.39 1.04 2.34
CA PRO A 439 14.56 1.43 3.12
C PRO A 439 15.70 0.41 2.97
N SER A 440 16.93 0.91 2.93
CA SER A 440 18.16 0.10 2.83
C SER A 440 19.23 0.58 3.80
N GLY A 441 20.22 -0.28 4.08
CA GLY A 441 21.35 0.05 4.97
C GLY A 441 20.91 0.38 6.40
N GLU A 442 21.57 1.36 7.01
CA GLU A 442 21.32 1.79 8.40
C GLU A 442 19.86 2.17 8.67
N LYS A 443 19.19 2.81 7.69
CA LYS A 443 17.78 3.19 7.84
C LYS A 443 16.89 1.96 8.08
N LEU A 444 17.09 0.90 7.31
CA LEU A 444 16.33 -0.35 7.48
C LEU A 444 16.56 -0.95 8.87
N LEU A 445 17.80 -0.94 9.36
CA LEU A 445 18.13 -1.44 10.70
C LEU A 445 17.33 -0.70 11.77
N TRP A 446 17.37 0.63 11.76
CA TRP A 446 16.64 1.45 12.73
C TRP A 446 15.12 1.31 12.57
N ASP A 447 14.62 1.17 11.36
CA ASP A 447 13.19 0.95 11.10
C ASP A 447 12.72 -0.41 11.67
N VAL A 448 13.49 -1.48 11.48
CA VAL A 448 13.22 -2.82 12.03
C VAL A 448 13.28 -2.83 13.56
N ILE A 449 14.32 -2.23 14.15
CA ILE A 449 14.46 -2.09 15.60
C ILE A 449 13.26 -1.32 16.15
N SER A 450 12.98 -0.14 15.58
CA SER A 450 11.88 0.72 16.02
C SER A 450 10.54 0.00 15.94
N HIS A 451 10.25 -0.67 14.82
CA HIS A 451 9.02 -1.45 14.67
C HIS A 451 8.89 -2.52 15.74
N THR A 452 9.95 -3.29 15.97
CA THR A 452 9.96 -4.41 16.92
C THR A 452 9.80 -3.89 18.34
N THR A 453 10.54 -2.85 18.73
CA THR A 453 10.44 -2.23 20.06
C THR A 453 9.07 -1.63 20.29
N LEU A 454 8.52 -0.88 19.34
CA LEU A 454 7.21 -0.23 19.49
C LEU A 454 6.05 -1.24 19.54
N ASN A 455 6.19 -2.38 18.85
CA ASN A 455 5.20 -3.46 18.91
C ASN A 455 5.27 -4.26 20.22
N LEU A 456 6.45 -4.35 20.85
CA LEU A 456 6.65 -4.98 22.16
C LEU A 456 6.17 -4.09 23.31
N LEU A 457 6.22 -2.77 23.15
CA LEU A 457 5.69 -1.81 24.11
C LEU A 457 4.15 -1.81 24.08
N SER A 458 3.53 -1.67 25.24
CA SER A 458 2.07 -1.53 25.33
C SER A 458 1.64 -0.29 24.53
N LEU A 459 0.76 -0.48 23.54
CA LEU A 459 0.11 0.60 22.79
C LEU A 459 -0.84 1.46 23.65
N SER A 460 -0.83 1.27 24.97
CA SER A 460 -1.63 2.07 25.91
C SER A 460 -1.21 3.54 25.99
N GLY A 461 -0.02 3.91 25.48
CA GLY A 461 0.48 5.28 25.49
C GLY A 461 0.43 5.94 24.11
N VAL A 462 -0.01 7.20 24.07
CA VAL A 462 -0.12 8.00 22.83
C VAL A 462 1.23 8.16 22.11
N GLU A 463 2.34 8.26 22.85
CA GLU A 463 3.67 8.43 22.26
C GLU A 463 4.15 7.18 21.52
N ASN A 464 3.76 5.98 21.95
CA ASN A 464 4.05 4.75 21.22
C ASN A 464 3.27 4.70 19.90
N LEU A 465 1.99 5.09 19.94
CA LEU A 465 1.16 5.19 18.73
C LEU A 465 1.73 6.21 17.74
N LYS A 466 2.13 7.40 18.22
CA LYS A 466 2.83 8.40 17.40
C LYS A 466 4.13 7.84 16.84
N GLY A 467 4.92 7.12 17.64
CA GLY A 467 6.16 6.48 17.20
C GLY A 467 5.94 5.56 16.01
N ILE A 468 4.91 4.69 16.06
CA ILE A 468 4.57 3.80 14.95
C ILE A 468 4.11 4.60 13.73
N LEU A 469 3.22 5.58 13.91
CA LEU A 469 2.74 6.40 12.80
C LEU A 469 3.87 7.18 12.13
N ARG A 470 4.83 7.72 12.90
CA ARG A 470 6.01 8.42 12.37
C ARG A 470 6.94 7.48 11.62
N LEU A 471 7.14 6.26 12.13
CA LEU A 471 7.91 5.23 11.45
C LEU A 471 7.33 4.96 10.05
N TYR A 472 6.02 4.70 9.96
CA TYR A 472 5.34 4.48 8.68
C TYR A 472 5.30 5.76 7.82
N ASN A 473 5.11 6.95 8.40
CA ASN A 473 5.15 8.21 7.63
C ASN A 473 6.52 8.43 6.96
N SER A 474 7.60 7.97 7.58
CA SER A 474 8.96 8.08 7.03
C SER A 474 9.27 7.08 5.90
N THR A 475 8.45 6.04 5.77
CA THR A 475 8.56 4.99 4.74
C THR A 475 7.45 5.09 3.68
N CYS A 476 6.40 5.87 3.92
CA CYS A 476 5.22 5.95 3.06
C CYS A 476 5.11 7.21 2.21
N THR A 477 6.05 8.17 2.31
CA THR A 477 6.08 9.33 1.39
C THR A 477 7.44 10.01 1.29
N HIS A 478 7.85 10.36 0.06
CA HIS A 478 8.95 11.29 -0.20
C HIS A 478 8.46 12.73 -0.46
N ASP A 479 7.16 12.92 -0.68
CA ASP A 479 6.57 14.24 -0.84
C ASP A 479 6.58 14.97 0.51
N ARG A 480 7.34 16.06 0.56
CA ARG A 480 7.45 16.91 1.75
C ARG A 480 6.10 17.44 2.19
N ALA A 481 5.21 17.79 1.26
CA ALA A 481 3.91 18.34 1.62
C ALA A 481 3.04 17.29 2.32
N THR A 482 2.91 16.11 1.72
CA THR A 482 2.19 14.97 2.33
C THR A 482 2.81 14.56 3.66
N ARG A 483 4.15 14.44 3.72
CA ARG A 483 4.87 14.07 4.96
C ARG A 483 4.61 15.06 6.09
N SER A 484 4.70 16.35 5.82
CA SER A 484 4.43 17.41 6.79
C SER A 484 2.95 17.45 7.21
N ALA A 485 2.02 17.18 6.29
CA ALA A 485 0.60 17.11 6.60
C ALA A 485 0.29 15.93 7.54
N ASN A 486 0.85 14.75 7.26
CA ASN A 486 0.77 13.57 8.12
C ASN A 486 1.41 13.83 9.49
N GLU A 487 2.59 14.44 9.53
CA GLU A 487 3.28 14.75 10.79
C GLU A 487 2.44 15.68 11.67
N ARG A 488 1.85 16.72 11.09
CA ARG A 488 0.94 17.62 11.80
C ARG A 488 -0.27 16.88 12.38
N GLN A 489 -0.86 15.93 11.64
CA GLN A 489 -1.96 15.10 12.11
C GLN A 489 -1.52 14.18 13.26
N ILE A 490 -0.33 13.59 13.17
CA ILE A 490 0.25 12.76 14.24
C ILE A 490 0.49 13.60 15.51
N ASP A 491 1.02 14.81 15.39
CA ASP A 491 1.18 15.75 16.51
C ASP A 491 -0.15 16.14 17.15
N GLY A 492 -1.23 16.12 16.37
CA GLY A 492 -2.60 16.35 16.84
C GLY A 492 -3.16 15.28 17.77
N LEU A 493 -2.51 14.12 17.91
CA LEU A 493 -2.87 13.11 18.90
C LEU A 493 -2.40 13.56 20.29
N ALA A 494 -3.31 14.03 21.14
CA ALA A 494 -2.94 14.68 22.39
C ALA A 494 -2.73 13.70 23.55
N GLU A 495 -3.67 12.78 23.75
CA GLU A 495 -3.65 11.84 24.88
C GLU A 495 -4.36 10.54 24.52
N MET A 496 -3.94 9.43 25.08
CA MET A 496 -4.60 8.13 24.94
C MET A 496 -4.77 7.51 26.32
N GLN A 497 -6.02 7.17 26.67
CA GLN A 497 -6.37 6.50 27.92
C GLN A 497 -6.94 5.12 27.61
N VAL A 498 -6.39 4.09 28.24
CA VAL A 498 -6.87 2.71 28.11
C VAL A 498 -7.32 2.21 29.48
N THR A 499 -8.62 1.98 29.62
CA THR A 499 -9.22 1.47 30.86
C THR A 499 -9.79 0.07 30.63
N ARG A 500 -9.64 -0.81 31.63
CA ARG A 500 -10.27 -2.13 31.57
C ARG A 500 -11.74 -2.00 31.96
N GLU A 501 -12.64 -2.54 31.15
CA GLU A 501 -14.08 -2.60 31.46
C GLU A 501 -14.64 -4.02 31.29
N THR A 502 -15.65 -4.36 32.08
CA THR A 502 -16.41 -5.61 31.92
C THR A 502 -17.81 -5.27 31.47
N ARG A 503 -18.28 -5.86 30.37
CA ARG A 503 -19.62 -5.62 29.82
C ARG A 503 -20.26 -6.90 29.35
N LEU A 504 -21.59 -6.89 29.32
CA LEU A 504 -22.38 -7.90 28.66
C LEU A 504 -22.32 -7.67 27.15
N VAL A 505 -21.60 -8.53 26.42
CA VAL A 505 -21.52 -8.50 24.96
C VAL A 505 -22.20 -9.76 24.43
N ARG A 506 -23.27 -9.60 23.65
CA ARG A 506 -24.08 -10.70 23.09
C ARG A 506 -24.56 -11.72 24.15
N GLY A 507 -24.89 -11.26 25.35
CA GLY A 507 -25.39 -12.12 26.43
C GLY A 507 -24.31 -12.81 27.28
N ALA A 508 -23.02 -12.62 26.98
CA ALA A 508 -21.91 -13.11 27.79
C ALA A 508 -21.16 -11.95 28.47
N MET A 509 -20.73 -12.14 29.71
CA MET A 509 -19.86 -11.18 30.40
C MET A 509 -18.44 -11.30 29.83
N MET A 510 -17.96 -10.23 29.22
CA MET A 510 -16.64 -10.18 28.59
C MET A 510 -15.81 -9.05 29.20
N GLN A 511 -14.51 -9.29 29.34
CA GLN A 511 -13.54 -8.26 29.72
C GLN A 511 -13.01 -7.59 28.44
N GLY A 512 -12.95 -6.28 28.44
CA GLY A 512 -12.50 -5.49 27.31
C GLY A 512 -11.67 -4.29 27.73
N GLN A 513 -11.22 -3.56 26.72
CA GLN A 513 -10.49 -2.31 26.87
C GLN A 513 -11.30 -1.18 26.26
N HIS A 514 -11.58 -0.15 27.04
CA HIS A 514 -12.08 1.13 26.56
C HIS A 514 -10.91 2.04 26.29
N ILE A 515 -10.74 2.38 25.02
CA ILE A 515 -9.69 3.24 24.50
C ILE A 515 -10.31 4.58 24.16
N VAL A 516 -9.87 5.64 24.84
CA VAL A 516 -10.25 7.03 24.55
C VAL A 516 -9.02 7.76 24.03
N LEU A 517 -9.11 8.26 22.80
CA LEU A 517 -8.06 9.03 22.16
C LEU A 517 -8.49 10.50 22.08
N THR A 518 -7.81 11.36 22.84
CA THR A 518 -8.01 12.80 22.80
C THR A 518 -7.17 13.40 21.67
N CYS A 519 -7.81 14.16 20.78
CA CYS A 519 -7.17 14.79 19.62
C CYS A 519 -7.37 16.31 19.64
N GLU A 520 -6.55 17.03 18.86
CA GLU A 520 -6.75 18.45 18.53
C GLU A 520 -7.14 18.57 17.05
N GLU A 521 -8.45 18.65 16.77
CA GLU A 521 -9.08 18.59 15.44
C GLU A 521 -8.49 19.60 14.44
N LYS A 522 -8.02 20.76 14.91
CA LYS A 522 -7.36 21.80 14.09
C LYS A 522 -6.18 21.30 13.24
N ASN A 523 -5.60 20.15 13.58
CA ASN A 523 -4.48 19.55 12.85
C ASN A 523 -4.91 18.73 11.62
N TRP A 524 -6.22 18.43 11.51
CA TRP A 524 -6.83 17.82 10.34
C TRP A 524 -7.47 18.88 9.44
N ALA A 525 -7.68 18.53 8.17
CA ALA A 525 -8.34 19.42 7.21
C ALA A 525 -9.85 19.58 7.50
N SER A 526 -10.46 18.57 8.15
CA SER A 526 -11.85 18.58 8.59
C SER A 526 -12.08 17.54 9.70
N PRO A 527 -13.19 17.66 10.46
CA PRO A 527 -13.62 16.60 11.38
C PRO A 527 -13.84 15.26 10.68
N GLY A 528 -14.28 15.28 9.40
CA GLY A 528 -14.39 14.07 8.59
C GLY A 528 -13.04 13.37 8.36
N ALA A 529 -11.97 14.13 8.12
CA ALA A 529 -10.63 13.55 7.98
C ALA A 529 -10.15 12.89 9.28
N LEU A 530 -10.44 13.50 10.44
CA LEU A 530 -10.19 12.89 11.76
C LEU A 530 -11.01 11.60 11.94
N TYR A 531 -12.26 11.57 11.46
CA TYR A 531 -13.10 10.38 11.53
C TYR A 531 -12.60 9.23 10.64
N VAL A 532 -12.04 9.51 9.46
CA VAL A 532 -11.37 8.50 8.62
C VAL A 532 -10.17 7.89 9.36
N TRP A 533 -9.32 8.74 9.96
CA TRP A 533 -8.22 8.31 10.83
C TRP A 533 -8.71 7.43 11.98
N GLY A 534 -9.74 7.88 12.70
CA GLY A 534 -10.34 7.11 13.79
C GLY A 534 -10.89 5.76 13.35
N SER A 535 -11.45 5.67 12.15
CA SER A 535 -11.96 4.40 11.59
C SER A 535 -10.84 3.40 11.27
N VAL A 536 -9.67 3.88 10.85
CA VAL A 536 -8.48 3.06 10.68
C VAL A 536 -7.91 2.64 12.04
N LEU A 537 -7.76 3.58 12.98
CA LEU A 537 -7.21 3.31 14.31
C LEU A 537 -8.08 2.34 15.13
N ASP A 538 -9.41 2.46 15.03
CA ASP A 538 -10.38 1.53 15.60
C ASP A 538 -10.09 0.07 15.19
N ARG A 539 -9.87 -0.15 13.89
CA ARG A 539 -9.52 -1.48 13.35
C ARG A 539 -8.13 -1.91 13.78
N PHE A 540 -7.13 -1.05 13.62
CA PHE A 540 -5.74 -1.33 13.99
C PHE A 540 -5.61 -1.75 15.47
N LEU A 541 -6.19 -0.98 16.39
CA LEU A 541 -6.12 -1.24 17.83
C LEU A 541 -6.90 -2.51 18.21
N SER A 542 -7.97 -2.85 17.49
CA SER A 542 -8.72 -4.09 17.75
C SER A 542 -7.90 -5.36 17.52
N CYS A 543 -6.89 -5.32 16.65
CA CYS A 543 -5.99 -6.46 16.41
C CYS A 543 -5.06 -6.76 17.60
N TYR A 544 -4.93 -5.84 18.56
CA TYR A 544 -4.17 -6.03 19.79
C TYR A 544 -4.99 -6.65 20.93
N ALA A 545 -6.32 -6.71 20.80
CA ALA A 545 -7.14 -7.41 21.78
C ALA A 545 -6.93 -8.93 21.70
N GLY A 546 -6.79 -9.53 22.89
CA GLY A 546 -6.72 -10.97 23.05
C GLY A 546 -8.05 -11.65 22.76
N ILE A 547 -8.01 -12.97 22.74
CA ILE A 547 -9.19 -13.83 22.52
C ILE A 547 -10.18 -13.65 23.65
N ASN A 548 -11.47 -13.68 23.31
CA ASN A 548 -12.57 -13.46 24.26
C ASN A 548 -12.51 -12.09 24.96
N SER A 549 -11.79 -11.13 24.37
CA SER A 549 -11.79 -9.73 24.76
C SER A 549 -12.40 -8.86 23.67
N TYR A 550 -12.78 -7.63 24.02
CA TYR A 550 -13.27 -6.64 23.09
C TYR A 550 -12.54 -5.32 23.25
N THR A 551 -12.49 -4.52 22.18
CA THR A 551 -12.12 -3.11 22.24
C THR A 551 -13.35 -2.24 22.03
N ARG A 552 -13.39 -1.13 22.76
CA ARG A 552 -14.29 -0.01 22.50
C ARG A 552 -13.43 1.20 22.26
N PHE A 553 -13.55 1.81 21.08
CA PHE A 553 -12.73 2.94 20.68
C PHE A 553 -13.58 4.21 20.53
N GLU A 554 -13.08 5.30 21.11
CA GLU A 554 -13.70 6.62 21.05
C GLU A 554 -12.63 7.69 20.83
N ILE A 555 -12.94 8.69 20.00
CA ILE A 555 -12.14 9.90 19.83
C ILE A 555 -12.87 11.07 20.48
N ARG A 556 -12.15 11.91 21.21
CA ARG A 556 -12.64 13.17 21.76
C ARG A 556 -11.79 14.32 21.27
N ASP A 557 -12.40 15.35 20.71
CA ASP A 557 -11.67 16.58 20.45
C ASP A 557 -11.52 17.40 21.74
N LYS A 558 -10.31 17.84 22.01
CA LYS A 558 -9.91 18.57 23.22
C LYS A 558 -10.58 19.92 23.37
N ASN A 559 -10.89 20.60 22.25
CA ASN A 559 -11.32 22.00 22.26
C ASN A 559 -12.82 22.17 22.03
N THR A 560 -13.41 21.36 21.15
CA THR A 560 -14.81 21.42 20.74
C THR A 560 -15.70 20.49 21.55
N GLY A 561 -15.12 19.48 22.21
CA GLY A 561 -15.87 18.43 22.91
C GLY A 561 -16.58 17.45 21.97
N THR A 562 -16.32 17.52 20.66
CA THR A 562 -16.83 16.56 19.67
C THR A 562 -16.37 15.15 20.04
N GLU A 563 -17.29 14.19 20.04
CA GLU A 563 -17.00 12.79 20.37
C GLU A 563 -17.43 11.87 19.23
N PHE A 564 -16.49 11.05 18.75
CA PHE A 564 -16.75 9.99 17.78
C PHE A 564 -16.64 8.64 18.47
N LYS A 565 -17.61 7.76 18.23
CA LYS A 565 -17.68 6.42 18.83
C LYS A 565 -17.79 5.38 17.73
N TRP A 566 -16.99 4.31 17.86
CA TRP A 566 -17.07 3.17 16.97
C TRP A 566 -17.75 1.98 17.65
N PRO A 567 -18.39 1.08 16.88
CA PRO A 567 -18.96 -0.15 17.43
C PRO A 567 -17.91 -1.00 18.13
N ILE A 568 -18.32 -1.76 19.15
CA ILE A 568 -17.45 -2.71 19.84
C ILE A 568 -16.87 -3.72 18.85
N ARG A 569 -15.56 -3.92 18.89
CA ARG A 569 -14.85 -4.94 18.10
C ARG A 569 -14.38 -6.07 18.98
N MET A 570 -14.58 -7.29 18.51
CA MET A 570 -14.05 -8.50 19.16
C MET A 570 -12.59 -8.69 18.81
N GLY A 571 -11.78 -9.14 19.77
CA GLY A 571 -10.39 -9.51 19.51
C GLY A 571 -10.29 -10.62 18.46
N GLN A 572 -9.32 -10.46 17.55
CA GLN A 572 -9.14 -11.32 16.38
C GLN A 572 -7.97 -12.31 16.51
N LYS A 573 -7.18 -12.23 17.59
CA LYS A 573 -6.09 -13.20 17.81
C LYS A 573 -6.68 -14.60 17.94
N THR A 574 -5.99 -15.62 17.43
CA THR A 574 -6.27 -17.05 17.68
C THR A 574 -5.34 -17.56 18.80
N LEU A 575 -5.72 -18.61 19.53
CA LEU A 575 -4.90 -19.14 20.63
C LEU A 575 -3.66 -19.73 19.96
N LEU A 576 -2.48 -19.22 20.31
CA LEU A 576 -1.19 -19.81 19.90
C LEU A 576 -0.99 -21.15 20.60
#